data_AF-A0A956DWT4-F1
#
_entry.id   AF-A0A956DWT4-F1
#
_cell.length_a   1.000
_cell.length_b   1.000
_cell.length_c   1.000
_cell.angle_alpha   90.00
_cell.angle_beta   90.00
_cell.angle_gamma   90.00
#
_symmetry.space_group_name_H-M   'P 1'
#
loop_
_entity.id
_entity.type
_entity.pdbx_description
1 polymer ?
#
loop_
_entity_poly.entity_id
_entity_poly.type
_entity_poly.pdbx_seq_one_letter_code
_entity_poly.pdbx_strand_id
1 'polypeptide(L)'
;MKLNKILSLFAVALSPILAGSIQGCASDDPSSQSDNVTQLTDYTVDFDAMNAEYPGEYPITKLEDAWTALVKVGDQTLPAPTHLFGADVNVIPYSNEDGGTDAAGQPFERGDMIIADYFKPGDVGIGLKMHRPEHRVVDLNSADASAMKEDFKLQDTHIEVVVGVEKAEHGSAGAITLNNPQSYEDGRFGNSHYSMIFLKPVFKEDIDAAYQAMFMSNIRTALVGFNAVTDFPGDYNGGDPLGANSPERLLTYVDNMVKAIAGDAEAKAWFQQDANQIYCAELAFISMSGGLIAPLNKSFMEPRVGAEVWAAFAAQVELHNKGVDEFQATGEISEPSNFLLFNDNKRVGMVRIELASEELVPMWQLSENPEAAQKLLALQAMTMADIVKEFMRTHIPRQILGEALAPVQAAVLEKMRPGLFEAMAMDQIPDGDPRKVAVNALYDQIITVVGKSYESYDAFLEALAPVMAQAQGVTGPRPGDESGTGLFTPPSLFHVAAQGNYHGLLGMQYLGHGVHAKNVRKKAGESPEPTPVDEIDQTVSCAYAPPAPEGAEGALSSCGGQAPGGCWCDAACVDYGDCCSDYQGVCGG
;
A
#
# COMPACT_ATOMS: atom_id res chain seq x y z
N MET A 1 20.13 49.21 -38.44
CA MET A 1 20.29 50.64 -38.78
C MET A 1 19.07 51.36 -38.21
N LYS A 2 19.12 51.78 -36.92
CA LYS A 2 19.17 53.19 -36.43
C LYS A 2 17.90 53.99 -36.78
N LEU A 3 17.21 54.74 -35.91
CA LEU A 3 17.42 55.17 -34.53
C LEU A 3 16.21 56.06 -34.10
N ASN A 4 15.77 55.93 -32.84
CA ASN A 4 15.22 56.91 -31.87
C ASN A 4 14.75 58.33 -32.29
N LYS A 5 13.64 58.78 -31.67
CA LYS A 5 13.54 59.85 -30.64
C LYS A 5 12.06 60.04 -30.23
N ILE A 6 11.61 59.82 -28.98
CA ILE A 6 11.87 60.53 -27.70
C ILE A 6 11.24 61.93 -27.63
N LEU A 7 10.23 62.02 -26.73
CA LEU A 7 9.81 63.11 -25.82
C LEU A 7 9.52 64.50 -26.44
N SER A 8 8.52 65.28 -26.03
CA SER A 8 7.72 65.39 -24.79
C SER A 8 6.75 66.58 -25.00
N LEU A 9 5.64 66.69 -24.27
CA LEU A 9 5.19 67.98 -23.69
C LEU A 9 3.93 67.81 -22.79
N PHE A 10 4.16 68.07 -21.48
CA PHE A 10 3.26 68.61 -20.44
C PHE A 10 1.97 67.87 -20.05
N ALA A 11 1.80 67.27 -18.87
CA ALA A 11 1.96 67.72 -17.47
C ALA A 11 0.90 68.71 -16.98
N VAL A 12 -0.11 68.20 -16.26
CA VAL A 12 -0.76 68.88 -15.12
C VAL A 12 -1.04 67.82 -14.05
N ALA A 13 -0.49 68.06 -12.86
CA ALA A 13 -0.61 67.21 -11.68
C ALA A 13 -1.74 67.71 -10.76
N LEU A 14 -2.46 66.78 -10.14
CA LEU A 14 -3.12 66.91 -8.84
C LEU A 14 -3.28 65.50 -8.24
N SER A 15 -2.85 65.35 -6.99
CA SER A 15 -2.48 64.11 -6.27
C SER A 15 -3.54 63.00 -6.16
N PRO A 16 -3.15 61.72 -6.01
CA PRO A 16 -4.02 60.65 -5.52
C PRO A 16 -3.93 60.51 -4.00
N ILE A 17 -5.08 60.26 -3.40
CA ILE A 17 -5.27 59.84 -2.02
C ILE A 17 -5.16 58.31 -1.97
N LEU A 18 -4.53 57.82 -0.88
CA LEU A 18 -4.50 56.45 -0.36
C LEU A 18 -3.59 55.43 -1.07
N ALA A 19 -2.49 55.14 -0.37
CA ALA A 19 -1.69 53.93 -0.51
C ALA A 19 -2.48 52.70 -0.02
N GLY A 20 -2.46 51.64 -0.83
CA GLY A 20 -2.90 50.30 -0.51
C GLY A 20 -2.22 49.36 -1.50
N SER A 21 -1.31 48.55 -0.99
CA SER A 21 -0.43 47.62 -1.70
C SER A 21 -1.19 46.62 -2.57
N ILE A 22 -0.85 46.59 -3.87
CA ILE A 22 -1.17 45.48 -4.76
C ILE A 22 -0.11 44.41 -4.51
N GLN A 23 -0.46 43.42 -3.68
CA GLN A 23 0.30 42.21 -3.48
C GLN A 23 -0.09 41.26 -4.62
N GLY A 24 0.85 41.04 -5.55
CA GLY A 24 0.69 40.02 -6.58
C GLY A 24 0.69 38.64 -5.93
N CYS A 25 -0.34 37.85 -6.21
CA CYS A 25 -0.36 36.44 -5.87
C CYS A 25 0.78 35.74 -6.64
N ALA A 26 1.81 35.31 -5.91
CA ALA A 26 2.70 34.28 -6.39
C ALA A 26 1.86 33.02 -6.57
N SER A 27 1.84 32.47 -7.78
CA SER A 27 1.37 31.12 -8.02
C SER A 27 2.41 30.17 -7.45
N ASP A 28 2.07 29.48 -6.36
CA ASP A 28 2.85 28.34 -5.89
C ASP A 28 2.86 27.28 -6.99
N ASP A 29 4.07 26.89 -7.39
CA ASP A 29 4.34 25.84 -8.36
C ASP A 29 4.11 24.48 -7.69
N PRO A 30 3.10 23.70 -8.09
CA PRO A 30 2.75 22.44 -7.44
C PRO A 30 3.72 21.29 -7.78
N SER A 31 4.75 21.53 -8.60
CA SER A 31 5.63 20.48 -9.12
C SER A 31 6.90 20.20 -8.29
N SER A 32 7.08 20.83 -7.13
CA SER A 32 8.32 20.71 -6.34
C SER A 32 8.16 20.36 -4.85
N GLN A 33 6.94 20.11 -4.36
CA GLN A 33 6.77 19.60 -3.00
C GLN A 33 6.91 18.08 -3.02
N SER A 34 8.10 17.58 -2.72
CA SER A 34 8.23 16.24 -2.17
C SER A 34 7.31 16.14 -0.96
N ASP A 35 6.37 15.19 -0.95
CA ASP A 35 5.47 14.99 0.18
C ASP A 35 6.28 14.89 1.47
N ASN A 36 6.04 15.79 2.41
CA ASN A 36 6.78 15.82 3.67
C ASN A 36 6.25 14.73 4.60
N VAL A 37 6.76 13.50 4.42
CA VAL A 37 6.43 12.32 5.23
C VAL A 37 6.89 12.39 6.68
N THR A 38 7.58 13.48 7.08
CA THR A 38 7.95 13.72 8.49
C THR A 38 6.86 14.44 9.28
N GLN A 39 5.78 14.89 8.62
CA GLN A 39 4.69 15.54 9.32
C GLN A 39 3.96 14.53 10.22
N LEU A 40 4.26 14.58 11.51
CA LEU A 40 3.51 13.85 12.52
C LEU A 40 2.22 14.62 12.83
N THR A 41 1.13 13.89 13.07
CA THR A 41 -0.11 14.54 13.49
C THR A 41 0.01 15.12 14.90
N ASP A 42 -0.89 16.04 15.22
CA ASP A 42 -1.11 16.54 16.57
C ASP A 42 -1.96 15.57 17.41
N TYR A 43 -2.14 14.31 16.99
CA TYR A 43 -2.92 13.31 17.71
C TYR A 43 -2.05 12.21 18.32
N THR A 44 -2.53 11.66 19.43
CA THR A 44 -1.98 10.46 20.07
C THR A 44 -3.13 9.54 20.45
N VAL A 45 -2.84 8.27 20.68
CA VAL A 45 -3.80 7.33 21.26
C VAL A 45 -4.20 7.80 22.67
N ASP A 46 -5.49 7.70 22.98
CA ASP A 46 -5.98 7.69 24.35
C ASP A 46 -6.04 6.24 24.84
N PHE A 47 -5.10 5.86 25.70
CA PHE A 47 -4.95 4.46 26.12
C PHE A 47 -6.13 3.96 26.95
N ASP A 48 -6.82 4.83 27.69
CA ASP A 48 -7.99 4.41 28.48
C ASP A 48 -9.16 4.10 27.55
N ALA A 49 -9.42 4.96 26.56
CA ALA A 49 -10.43 4.71 25.53
C ALA A 49 -10.10 3.45 24.70
N MET A 50 -8.83 3.29 24.29
CA MET A 50 -8.41 2.14 23.50
C MET A 50 -8.48 0.83 24.29
N ASN A 51 -8.10 0.79 25.57
CA ASN A 51 -8.25 -0.41 26.41
C ASN A 51 -9.71 -0.71 26.77
N ALA A 52 -10.59 0.31 26.78
CA ALA A 52 -12.02 0.10 26.93
C ALA A 52 -12.63 -0.56 25.69
N GLU A 53 -12.15 -0.20 24.50
CA GLU A 53 -12.55 -0.82 23.23
C GLU A 53 -11.96 -2.23 23.06
N TYR A 54 -10.69 -2.41 23.42
CA TYR A 54 -9.93 -3.65 23.25
C TYR A 54 -9.48 -4.22 24.61
N PRO A 55 -10.40 -4.76 25.41
CA PRO A 55 -10.04 -5.32 26.71
C PRO A 55 -9.21 -6.60 26.52
N GLY A 56 -8.15 -6.75 27.30
CA GLY A 56 -7.28 -7.94 27.22
C GLY A 56 -6.40 -8.15 28.45
N GLU A 57 -5.79 -9.33 28.53
CA GLU A 57 -4.81 -9.68 29.58
C GLU A 57 -3.59 -8.74 29.57
N TYR A 58 -3.21 -8.28 28.38
CA TYR A 58 -2.12 -7.34 28.16
C TYR A 58 -2.74 -5.99 27.78
N PRO A 59 -2.82 -5.01 28.70
CA PRO A 59 -3.30 -3.68 28.37
C PRO A 59 -2.32 -2.95 27.44
N ILE A 60 -2.82 -1.99 26.66
CA ILE A 60 -2.07 -1.08 25.81
C ILE A 60 -1.62 0.09 26.68
N THR A 61 -0.33 0.23 26.92
CA THR A 61 0.23 1.24 27.85
C THR A 61 1.13 2.26 27.15
N LYS A 62 1.53 1.97 25.92
CA LYS A 62 2.31 2.82 25.01
C LYS A 62 1.85 2.58 23.57
N LEU A 63 2.26 3.41 22.62
CA LEU A 63 1.79 3.34 21.22
C LEU A 63 2.13 1.99 20.58
N GLU A 64 3.35 1.50 20.76
CA GLU A 64 3.84 0.28 20.11
C GLU A 64 3.05 -0.95 20.54
N ASP A 65 2.49 -0.94 21.75
CA ASP A 65 1.71 -2.05 22.29
C ASP A 65 0.53 -2.39 21.38
N ALA A 66 -0.11 -1.40 20.75
CA ALA A 66 -1.30 -1.60 19.91
C ALA A 66 -1.01 -2.38 18.62
N TRP A 67 0.23 -2.32 18.12
CA TRP A 67 0.63 -2.88 16.82
C TRP A 67 1.78 -3.89 16.91
N THR A 68 2.20 -4.23 18.13
CA THR A 68 3.16 -5.31 18.38
C THR A 68 2.40 -6.59 18.74
N ALA A 69 2.67 -7.67 18.01
CA ALA A 69 2.20 -8.99 18.38
C ALA A 69 3.02 -9.56 19.55
N LEU A 70 2.37 -10.24 20.49
CA LEU A 70 2.99 -10.99 21.57
C LEU A 70 2.90 -12.47 21.25
N VAL A 71 4.02 -13.04 20.80
CA VAL A 71 4.11 -14.46 20.43
C VAL A 71 4.49 -15.28 21.65
N LYS A 72 3.58 -16.15 22.10
CA LYS A 72 3.84 -17.08 23.22
C LYS A 72 4.26 -18.44 22.69
N VAL A 73 5.37 -18.95 23.19
CA VAL A 73 5.92 -20.27 22.84
C VAL A 73 6.60 -20.92 24.04
N GLY A 74 6.12 -22.08 24.45
CA GLY A 74 6.46 -22.65 25.75
C GLY A 74 6.19 -21.63 26.86
N ASP A 75 7.19 -21.41 27.70
CA ASP A 75 7.16 -20.40 28.78
C ASP A 75 7.65 -19.01 28.34
N GLN A 76 7.98 -18.81 27.05
CA GLN A 76 8.49 -17.55 26.53
C GLN A 76 7.36 -16.71 25.93
N THR A 77 7.48 -15.38 26.07
CA THR A 77 6.64 -14.39 25.37
C THR A 77 7.56 -13.41 24.66
N LEU A 78 7.40 -13.30 23.34
CA LEU A 78 8.28 -12.53 22.46
C LEU A 78 7.48 -11.40 21.79
N PRO A 79 7.92 -10.14 21.87
CA PRO A 79 7.33 -9.08 21.07
C PRO A 79 7.80 -9.19 19.62
N ALA A 80 6.85 -9.18 18.68
CA ALA A 80 7.08 -9.17 17.25
C ALA A 80 6.46 -7.90 16.64
N PRO A 81 7.28 -6.95 16.15
CA PRO A 81 6.82 -5.69 15.58
C PRO A 81 6.29 -5.88 14.15
N THR A 82 5.25 -6.71 13.98
CA THR A 82 4.71 -7.11 12.66
C THR A 82 4.19 -5.96 11.82
N HIS A 83 3.90 -4.83 12.46
CA HIS A 83 3.22 -3.66 11.89
C HIS A 83 3.92 -2.35 12.24
N LEU A 84 5.20 -2.43 12.63
CA LEU A 84 6.07 -1.28 12.91
C LEU A 84 7.30 -1.36 12.01
N PHE A 85 7.65 -0.25 11.36
CA PHE A 85 8.68 -0.21 10.31
C PHE A 85 9.92 0.60 10.70
N GLY A 86 10.24 0.66 12.00
CA GLY A 86 11.43 1.34 12.50
C GLY A 86 11.33 2.86 12.61
N ALA A 87 10.21 3.46 12.19
CA ALA A 87 9.89 4.87 12.41
C ALA A 87 9.01 5.08 13.66
N ASP A 88 8.93 6.33 14.12
CA ASP A 88 7.98 6.72 15.16
C ASP A 88 6.54 6.45 14.72
N VAL A 89 5.69 6.02 15.66
CA VAL A 89 4.28 5.75 15.38
C VAL A 89 3.54 7.07 15.15
N ASN A 90 3.23 7.36 13.89
CA ASN A 90 2.39 8.49 13.51
C ASN A 90 0.91 8.08 13.57
N VAL A 91 0.11 8.70 14.44
CA VAL A 91 -1.32 8.37 14.59
C VAL A 91 -2.13 9.22 13.63
N ILE A 92 -2.81 8.63 12.65
CA ILE A 92 -3.68 9.32 11.69
C ILE A 92 -5.14 9.06 12.07
N PRO A 93 -5.84 10.01 12.70
CA PRO A 93 -7.23 9.80 13.08
C PRO A 93 -8.15 9.63 11.89
N TYR A 94 -9.17 8.78 12.07
CA TYR A 94 -10.25 8.64 11.09
C TYR A 94 -11.61 8.44 11.76
N SER A 95 -12.68 8.70 11.02
CA SER A 95 -14.04 8.35 11.42
C SER A 95 -14.92 8.20 10.19
N ASN A 96 -15.92 7.33 10.27
CA ASN A 96 -16.99 7.28 9.27
C ASN A 96 -18.01 8.41 9.46
N GLU A 97 -17.99 9.11 10.59
CA GLU A 97 -18.92 10.20 10.91
C GLU A 97 -18.23 11.57 10.90
N ASP A 98 -18.95 12.58 10.42
CA ASP A 98 -18.57 13.98 10.53
C ASP A 98 -19.26 14.62 11.75
N GLY A 99 -18.68 15.67 12.32
CA GLY A 99 -19.23 16.39 13.49
C GLY A 99 -19.16 15.61 14.81
N GLY A 100 -18.23 14.66 14.92
CA GLY A 100 -18.01 13.85 16.12
C GLY A 100 -17.10 14.53 17.15
N THR A 101 -16.60 13.73 18.10
CA THR A 101 -15.57 14.15 19.05
C THR A 101 -14.46 13.12 19.15
N ASP A 102 -13.27 13.57 19.55
CA ASP A 102 -12.20 12.69 19.98
C ASP A 102 -12.48 12.09 21.39
N ALA A 103 -11.58 11.23 21.90
CA ALA A 103 -11.72 10.60 23.21
C ALA A 103 -11.75 11.60 24.38
N ALA A 104 -11.14 12.78 24.21
CA ALA A 104 -11.13 13.86 25.18
C ALA A 104 -12.37 14.79 25.07
N GLY A 105 -13.31 14.45 24.19
CA GLY A 105 -14.52 15.25 23.94
C GLY A 105 -14.25 16.52 23.14
N GLN A 106 -13.07 16.66 22.51
CA GLN A 106 -12.79 17.78 21.61
C GLN A 106 -13.50 17.56 20.27
N PRO A 107 -14.01 18.61 19.61
CA PRO A 107 -14.65 18.49 18.31
C PRO A 107 -13.74 17.82 17.26
N PHE A 108 -14.30 16.88 16.51
CA PHE A 108 -13.68 16.23 15.36
C PHE A 108 -14.60 16.45 14.15
N GLU A 109 -14.38 17.56 13.45
CA GLU A 109 -15.35 18.14 12.51
C GLU A 109 -15.66 17.24 11.30
N ARG A 110 -14.68 16.51 10.78
CA ARG A 110 -14.84 15.60 9.64
C ARG A 110 -14.00 14.35 9.80
N GLY A 111 -14.57 13.22 9.41
CA GLY A 111 -13.99 11.90 9.61
C GLY A 111 -12.70 11.62 8.83
N ASP A 112 -12.53 12.28 7.69
CA ASP A 112 -11.42 12.06 6.76
C ASP A 112 -10.40 13.21 6.74
N MET A 113 -10.58 14.27 7.56
CA MET A 113 -9.79 15.49 7.41
C MET A 113 -8.29 15.25 7.54
N ILE A 114 -7.88 14.42 8.51
CA ILE A 114 -6.46 14.20 8.76
C ILE A 114 -5.87 13.27 7.71
N ILE A 115 -6.66 12.33 7.17
CA ILE A 115 -6.23 11.48 6.05
C ILE A 115 -5.97 12.34 4.81
N ALA A 116 -6.80 13.35 4.56
CA ALA A 116 -6.65 14.30 3.45
C ALA A 116 -5.37 15.17 3.56
N ASP A 117 -4.74 15.22 4.73
CA ASP A 117 -3.44 15.86 4.89
C ASP A 117 -2.30 15.03 4.29
N TYR A 118 -2.48 13.71 4.16
CA TYR A 118 -1.50 12.77 3.60
C TYR A 118 -1.84 12.29 2.18
N PHE A 119 -3.12 12.29 1.83
CA PHE A 119 -3.62 11.92 0.50
C PHE A 119 -4.32 13.13 -0.12
N LYS A 120 -3.55 13.94 -0.86
CA LYS A 120 -4.03 15.14 -1.53
C LYS A 120 -4.95 14.77 -2.69
N PRO A 121 -5.82 15.68 -3.16
CA PRO A 121 -6.66 15.43 -4.34
C PRO A 121 -5.84 14.89 -5.52
N GLY A 122 -6.19 13.69 -5.98
CA GLY A 122 -5.49 12.99 -7.06
C GLY A 122 -4.48 11.94 -6.60
N ASP A 123 -4.09 11.92 -5.32
CA ASP A 123 -3.27 10.85 -4.76
C ASP A 123 -4.03 9.52 -4.71
N VAL A 124 -3.27 8.44 -4.86
CA VAL A 124 -3.71 7.07 -4.63
C VAL A 124 -2.76 6.43 -3.62
N GLY A 125 -3.32 5.75 -2.63
CA GLY A 125 -2.57 5.00 -1.63
C GLY A 125 -3.36 3.84 -1.06
N ILE A 126 -2.89 3.31 0.06
CA ILE A 126 -3.40 2.09 0.67
C ILE A 126 -3.65 2.28 2.16
N GLY A 127 -4.79 1.80 2.65
CA GLY A 127 -5.11 1.60 4.06
C GLY A 127 -5.20 0.10 4.35
N LEU A 128 -4.26 -0.44 5.12
CA LEU A 128 -4.25 -1.85 5.52
C LEU A 128 -5.03 -2.03 6.80
N LYS A 129 -6.26 -2.52 6.72
CA LYS A 129 -7.10 -2.80 7.89
C LYS A 129 -6.63 -4.05 8.60
N MET A 130 -6.56 -3.96 9.92
CA MET A 130 -6.05 -5.03 10.77
C MET A 130 -6.69 -5.02 12.16
N HIS A 131 -6.76 -6.22 12.75
CA HIS A 131 -7.35 -6.46 14.09
C HIS A 131 -6.30 -6.51 15.20
N ARG A 132 -5.05 -6.09 14.96
CA ARG A 132 -3.97 -6.30 15.92
C ARG A 132 -4.29 -5.79 17.33
N PRO A 133 -4.90 -4.61 17.54
CA PRO A 133 -5.29 -4.17 18.89
C PRO A 133 -6.21 -5.14 19.65
N GLU A 134 -7.07 -5.87 18.93
CA GLU A 134 -7.97 -6.89 19.47
C GLU A 134 -7.28 -8.25 19.64
N HIS A 135 -6.39 -8.60 18.71
CA HIS A 135 -5.75 -9.92 18.62
C HIS A 135 -4.22 -9.83 18.84
N ARG A 136 -3.84 -9.17 19.93
CA ARG A 136 -2.42 -8.89 20.26
C ARG A 136 -1.60 -10.13 20.61
N VAL A 137 -2.22 -11.23 21.01
CA VAL A 137 -1.51 -12.42 21.51
C VAL A 137 -1.65 -13.56 20.52
N VAL A 138 -0.52 -14.05 20.03
CA VAL A 138 -0.41 -15.28 19.23
C VAL A 138 0.11 -16.38 20.15
N ASP A 139 -0.79 -17.22 20.69
CA ASP A 139 -0.41 -18.30 21.62
C ASP A 139 -0.22 -19.64 20.92
N LEU A 140 1.03 -19.96 20.63
CA LEU A 140 1.42 -21.17 19.89
C LEU A 140 1.32 -22.43 20.76
N ASN A 141 1.19 -22.30 22.08
CA ASN A 141 1.01 -23.44 22.98
C ASN A 141 -0.38 -24.04 22.84
N SER A 142 -1.38 -23.20 22.62
CA SER A 142 -2.79 -23.58 22.48
C SER A 142 -3.32 -23.46 21.06
N ALA A 143 -2.53 -22.94 20.12
CA ALA A 143 -2.97 -22.72 18.74
C ALA A 143 -3.44 -24.03 18.06
N ASP A 144 -4.65 -23.97 17.50
CA ASP A 144 -5.12 -24.92 16.50
C ASP A 144 -4.88 -24.38 15.09
N ALA A 145 -5.01 -25.25 14.09
CA ALA A 145 -4.71 -24.89 12.71
C ALA A 145 -5.64 -23.81 12.14
N SER A 146 -6.86 -23.64 12.68
CA SER A 146 -7.79 -22.62 12.22
C SER A 146 -7.37 -21.24 12.75
N ALA A 147 -6.97 -21.15 14.01
CA ALA A 147 -6.46 -19.92 14.60
C ALA A 147 -5.19 -19.44 13.87
N MET A 148 -4.28 -20.36 13.56
CA MET A 148 -3.03 -20.02 12.87
C MET A 148 -3.21 -19.43 11.46
N LYS A 149 -4.32 -19.74 10.77
CA LYS A 149 -4.57 -19.20 9.41
C LYS A 149 -4.70 -17.69 9.41
N GLU A 150 -5.42 -17.14 10.39
CA GLU A 150 -5.62 -15.69 10.47
C GLU A 150 -4.32 -14.97 10.83
N ASP A 151 -3.43 -15.61 11.59
CA ASP A 151 -2.11 -15.07 11.86
C ASP A 151 -1.20 -15.02 10.61
N PHE A 152 -1.38 -15.89 9.59
CA PHE A 152 -0.62 -15.79 8.31
C PHE A 152 -0.90 -14.53 7.54
N LYS A 153 -2.12 -14.02 7.67
CA LYS A 153 -2.55 -12.78 7.01
C LYS A 153 -1.97 -11.56 7.73
N LEU A 154 -1.04 -11.72 8.68
CA LEU A 154 -0.64 -10.68 9.64
C LEU A 154 -1.85 -10.11 10.40
N GLN A 155 -2.99 -10.80 10.45
CA GLN A 155 -4.28 -10.27 10.89
C GLN A 155 -4.75 -9.02 10.11
N ASP A 156 -4.21 -8.83 8.91
CA ASP A 156 -4.73 -7.88 7.94
C ASP A 156 -5.98 -8.48 7.30
N THR A 157 -7.11 -7.81 7.46
CA THR A 157 -8.41 -8.31 7.00
C THR A 157 -8.88 -7.69 5.71
N HIS A 158 -8.40 -6.50 5.35
CA HIS A 158 -8.81 -5.82 4.13
C HIS A 158 -7.79 -4.78 3.66
N ILE A 159 -7.70 -4.59 2.35
CA ILE A 159 -7.01 -3.45 1.73
C ILE A 159 -8.03 -2.42 1.28
N GLU A 160 -7.89 -1.21 1.80
CA GLU A 160 -8.59 -0.04 1.29
C GLU A 160 -7.71 0.72 0.29
N VAL A 161 -8.19 0.94 -0.94
CA VAL A 161 -7.48 1.82 -1.86
C VAL A 161 -7.89 3.25 -1.58
N VAL A 162 -7.01 4.00 -0.93
CA VAL A 162 -7.27 5.39 -0.51
C VAL A 162 -7.11 6.31 -1.70
N VAL A 163 -8.10 7.17 -1.94
CA VAL A 163 -8.06 8.18 -3.00
C VAL A 163 -8.31 9.55 -2.38
N GLY A 164 -7.35 10.45 -2.57
CA GLY A 164 -7.54 11.85 -2.22
C GLY A 164 -8.49 12.52 -3.22
N VAL A 165 -9.47 13.27 -2.71
CA VAL A 165 -10.54 13.89 -3.51
C VAL A 165 -10.72 15.36 -3.14
N GLU A 166 -11.31 16.12 -4.04
CA GLU A 166 -11.78 17.48 -3.75
C GLU A 166 -13.27 17.43 -3.34
N LYS A 167 -13.60 18.00 -2.18
CA LYS A 167 -14.97 18.07 -1.67
C LYS A 167 -15.65 19.38 -2.10
N ALA A 168 -16.95 19.25 -2.40
CA ALA A 168 -17.85 20.34 -2.76
C ALA A 168 -17.86 21.50 -1.75
N GLU A 169 -17.76 21.18 -0.46
CA GLU A 169 -17.74 22.18 0.60
C GLU A 169 -16.40 22.92 0.58
N HIS A 170 -16.39 24.03 -0.16
CA HIS A 170 -15.29 25.00 -0.28
C HIS A 170 -14.01 24.51 -1.00
N GLY A 171 -14.08 23.48 -1.85
CA GLY A 171 -12.88 22.94 -2.52
C GLY A 171 -11.89 22.33 -1.53
N SER A 172 -12.39 21.91 -0.37
CA SER A 172 -11.55 21.34 0.68
C SER A 172 -11.06 19.96 0.27
N ALA A 173 -9.81 19.63 0.58
CA ALA A 173 -9.29 18.29 0.39
C ALA A 173 -10.09 17.30 1.25
N GLY A 174 -10.29 16.10 0.74
CA GLY A 174 -10.90 14.97 1.43
C GLY A 174 -10.25 13.66 0.99
N ALA A 175 -10.65 12.56 1.61
CA ALA A 175 -10.22 11.23 1.21
C ALA A 175 -11.39 10.26 1.25
N ILE A 176 -11.39 9.30 0.33
CA ILE A 176 -12.34 8.19 0.26
C ILE A 176 -11.58 6.88 0.05
N THR A 177 -12.30 5.77 0.10
CA THR A 177 -11.77 4.47 -0.27
C THR A 177 -12.50 3.91 -1.48
N LEU A 178 -11.77 3.25 -2.38
CA LEU A 178 -12.30 2.41 -3.44
C LEU A 178 -11.91 0.97 -3.12
N ASN A 179 -12.89 0.08 -3.04
CA ASN A 179 -12.71 -1.27 -2.50
C ASN A 179 -13.27 -2.30 -3.47
N ASN A 180 -12.79 -3.54 -3.37
CA ASN A 180 -13.56 -4.69 -3.84
C ASN A 180 -13.92 -5.55 -2.61
N PRO A 181 -15.20 -5.83 -2.29
CA PRO A 181 -16.39 -5.40 -3.02
C PRO A 181 -16.58 -3.88 -2.99
N GLN A 182 -17.15 -3.32 -4.06
CA GLN A 182 -17.36 -1.87 -4.25
C GLN A 182 -18.06 -1.20 -3.06
N SER A 183 -19.07 -1.86 -2.51
CA SER A 183 -19.90 -1.34 -1.41
C SER A 183 -19.24 -1.36 -0.03
N TYR A 184 -18.00 -1.87 0.09
CA TYR A 184 -17.33 -1.96 1.38
C TYR A 184 -17.19 -0.57 2.03
N GLU A 185 -17.74 -0.44 3.24
CA GLU A 185 -17.78 0.78 4.07
C GLU A 185 -18.39 2.01 3.36
N ASP A 186 -19.18 1.80 2.30
CA ASP A 186 -19.71 2.87 1.44
C ASP A 186 -18.63 3.88 1.00
N GLY A 187 -17.40 3.38 0.74
CA GLY A 187 -16.24 4.18 0.35
C GLY A 187 -15.65 5.05 1.46
N ARG A 188 -15.91 4.71 2.73
CA ARG A 188 -15.28 5.33 3.91
C ARG A 188 -14.21 4.39 4.51
N PHE A 189 -13.73 4.70 5.71
CA PHE A 189 -12.58 4.04 6.35
C PHE A 189 -12.95 3.01 7.43
N GLY A 190 -14.22 2.92 7.81
CA GLY A 190 -14.74 1.95 8.76
C GLY A 190 -14.97 2.46 10.18
N ASN A 191 -15.15 1.52 11.08
CA ASN A 191 -15.45 1.76 12.48
C ASN A 191 -14.24 1.47 13.39
N SER A 192 -14.40 1.81 14.66
CA SER A 192 -13.35 1.72 15.67
C SER A 192 -12.78 0.35 15.98
N HIS A 193 -13.36 -0.75 15.48
CA HIS A 193 -12.79 -2.07 15.68
C HIS A 193 -11.56 -2.30 14.80
N TYR A 194 -11.39 -1.52 13.73
CA TYR A 194 -10.26 -1.65 12.83
C TYR A 194 -9.22 -0.58 13.13
N SER A 195 -7.95 -0.97 13.24
CA SER A 195 -6.87 -0.01 13.03
C SER A 195 -6.32 -0.21 11.63
N MET A 196 -5.58 0.78 11.13
CA MET A 196 -5.03 0.72 9.78
C MET A 196 -3.55 1.07 9.76
N ILE A 197 -2.87 0.68 8.70
CA ILE A 197 -1.61 1.28 8.28
C ILE A 197 -1.83 2.00 6.96
N PHE A 198 -1.47 3.27 6.90
CA PHE A 198 -1.51 4.05 5.67
C PHE A 198 -0.17 3.99 4.95
N LEU A 199 -0.22 3.63 3.67
CA LEU A 199 0.93 3.56 2.79
C LEU A 199 0.70 4.38 1.50
N LYS A 200 1.78 4.93 0.95
CA LYS A 200 1.79 5.57 -0.37
C LYS A 200 2.72 4.81 -1.33
N PRO A 201 2.35 4.58 -2.60
CA PRO A 201 3.28 4.01 -3.57
C PRO A 201 4.46 4.96 -3.81
N VAL A 202 5.65 4.38 -3.97
CA VAL A 202 6.87 5.12 -4.37
C VAL A 202 7.53 4.43 -5.55
N PHE A 203 8.05 5.20 -6.49
CA PHE A 203 8.79 4.67 -7.64
C PHE A 203 10.18 4.21 -7.18
N LYS A 204 10.58 2.99 -7.55
CA LYS A 204 11.91 2.46 -7.17
C LYS A 204 13.05 3.02 -8.02
N GLU A 205 12.74 3.40 -9.25
CA GLU A 205 13.69 4.03 -10.16
C GLU A 205 13.56 5.55 -10.08
N ASP A 206 14.65 6.24 -10.43
CA ASP A 206 14.68 7.71 -10.54
C ASP A 206 13.90 8.15 -11.79
N ILE A 207 12.58 8.19 -11.66
CA ILE A 207 11.66 8.67 -12.69
C ILE A 207 11.42 10.16 -12.49
N ASP A 208 11.47 10.95 -13.57
CA ASP A 208 11.18 12.38 -13.52
C ASP A 208 9.80 12.67 -12.89
N ALA A 209 9.73 13.71 -12.05
CA ALA A 209 8.54 14.05 -11.28
C ALA A 209 7.29 14.27 -12.14
N ALA A 210 7.43 14.79 -13.38
CA ALA A 210 6.31 14.94 -14.28
C ALA A 210 5.77 13.59 -14.74
N TYR A 211 6.65 12.63 -15.02
CA TYR A 211 6.25 11.25 -15.34
C TYR A 211 5.64 10.54 -14.14
N GLN A 212 6.16 10.74 -12.92
CA GLN A 212 5.55 10.20 -11.71
C GLN A 212 4.10 10.68 -11.55
N ALA A 213 3.86 11.98 -11.72
CA ALA A 213 2.51 12.55 -11.67
C ALA A 213 1.59 11.96 -12.76
N MET A 214 2.11 11.79 -13.98
CA MET A 214 1.36 11.17 -15.09
C MET A 214 1.03 9.70 -14.79
N PHE A 215 1.95 8.93 -14.22
CA PHE A 215 1.68 7.54 -13.82
C PHE A 215 0.66 7.47 -12.69
N MET A 216 0.77 8.30 -11.65
CA MET A 216 -0.20 8.33 -10.57
C MET A 216 -1.61 8.67 -11.07
N SER A 217 -1.70 9.59 -12.02
CA SER A 217 -2.98 9.92 -12.66
C SER A 217 -3.53 8.75 -13.49
N ASN A 218 -2.67 8.07 -14.26
CA ASN A 218 -3.06 6.88 -15.02
C ASN A 218 -3.47 5.71 -14.11
N ILE A 219 -2.78 5.50 -12.97
CA ILE A 219 -3.14 4.55 -11.91
C ILE A 219 -4.52 4.88 -11.36
N ARG A 220 -4.81 6.15 -11.08
CA ARG A 220 -6.13 6.59 -10.59
C ARG A 220 -7.25 6.29 -11.59
N THR A 221 -7.04 6.56 -12.88
CA THR A 221 -8.01 6.23 -13.93
C THR A 221 -8.19 4.71 -14.07
N ALA A 222 -7.11 3.94 -14.05
CA ALA A 222 -7.17 2.48 -14.06
C ALA A 222 -7.90 1.94 -12.83
N LEU A 223 -7.66 2.49 -11.65
CA LEU A 223 -8.33 2.12 -10.40
C LEU A 223 -9.83 2.31 -10.49
N VAL A 224 -10.30 3.48 -10.93
CA VAL A 224 -11.74 3.75 -11.08
C VAL A 224 -12.36 2.83 -12.13
N GLY A 225 -11.64 2.56 -13.23
CA GLY A 225 -12.06 1.62 -14.27
C GLY A 225 -12.19 0.19 -13.77
N PHE A 226 -11.15 -0.36 -13.15
CA PHE A 226 -11.17 -1.71 -12.57
C PHE A 226 -12.21 -1.80 -11.47
N ASN A 227 -12.21 -0.87 -10.52
CA ASN A 227 -13.17 -0.88 -9.42
C ASN A 227 -14.61 -0.96 -9.93
N ALA A 228 -14.94 -0.29 -11.04
CA ALA A 228 -16.28 -0.33 -11.63
C ALA A 228 -16.63 -1.67 -12.31
N VAL A 229 -15.67 -2.44 -12.84
CA VAL A 229 -15.99 -3.63 -13.67
C VAL A 229 -15.71 -4.95 -12.98
N THR A 230 -14.86 -4.96 -11.96
CA THR A 230 -14.41 -6.17 -11.28
C THR A 230 -15.45 -6.70 -10.31
N ASP A 231 -15.57 -8.03 -10.24
CA ASP A 231 -16.44 -8.72 -9.30
C ASP A 231 -15.62 -9.34 -8.16
N PHE A 232 -16.21 -9.40 -6.97
CA PHE A 232 -15.54 -9.93 -5.79
C PHE A 232 -15.85 -11.43 -5.63
N PRO A 233 -14.84 -12.29 -5.41
CA PRO A 233 -15.06 -13.73 -5.29
C PRO A 233 -15.86 -14.09 -4.02
N GLY A 234 -16.69 -15.13 -4.12
CA GLY A 234 -17.54 -15.58 -3.00
C GLY A 234 -16.83 -16.47 -1.98
N ASP A 235 -15.75 -17.14 -2.37
CA ASP A 235 -14.84 -17.88 -1.48
C ASP A 235 -13.50 -17.14 -1.46
N TYR A 236 -12.91 -16.98 -0.27
CA TYR A 236 -11.74 -16.13 -0.03
C TYR A 236 -10.57 -16.89 0.63
N ASN A 237 -10.72 -18.20 0.85
CA ASN A 237 -9.81 -18.98 1.70
C ASN A 237 -9.00 -20.07 0.98
N GLY A 238 -9.08 -20.22 -0.34
CA GLY A 238 -8.19 -21.19 -1.01
C GLY A 238 -8.27 -21.28 -2.52
N GLY A 239 -7.09 -21.37 -3.15
CA GLY A 239 -6.93 -21.81 -4.54
C GLY A 239 -7.29 -20.80 -5.62
N ASP A 240 -7.59 -19.55 -5.28
CA ASP A 240 -8.01 -18.56 -6.28
C ASP A 240 -6.88 -18.23 -7.26
N PRO A 241 -7.15 -18.32 -8.57
CA PRO A 241 -6.19 -17.96 -9.58
C PRO A 241 -5.99 -16.43 -9.58
N LEU A 242 -4.78 -15.95 -9.31
CA LEU A 242 -4.41 -14.57 -9.63
C LEU A 242 -4.30 -14.45 -11.16
N GLY A 243 -5.43 -14.20 -11.82
CA GLY A 243 -5.52 -14.23 -13.28
C GLY A 243 -4.67 -13.14 -13.96
N ALA A 244 -4.32 -12.06 -13.25
CA ALA A 244 -3.46 -10.95 -13.69
C ALA A 244 -2.00 -11.07 -13.21
N ASN A 245 -1.44 -12.27 -13.27
CA ASN A 245 -0.10 -12.61 -12.73
C ASN A 245 1.11 -12.17 -13.56
N SER A 246 0.92 -11.59 -14.74
CA SER A 246 2.00 -11.25 -15.68
C SER A 246 1.62 -10.01 -16.49
N PRO A 247 2.60 -9.26 -17.03
CA PRO A 247 2.31 -8.09 -17.87
C PRO A 247 1.36 -8.39 -19.02
N GLU A 248 1.52 -9.52 -19.70
CA GLU A 248 0.66 -9.92 -20.83
C GLU A 248 -0.78 -10.19 -20.40
N ARG A 249 -0.95 -10.91 -19.27
CA ARG A 249 -2.27 -11.18 -18.71
C ARG A 249 -2.91 -9.89 -18.23
N LEU A 250 -2.18 -9.05 -17.51
CA LEU A 250 -2.67 -7.76 -17.03
C LEU A 250 -3.10 -6.84 -18.17
N LEU A 251 -2.38 -6.82 -19.29
CA LEU A 251 -2.81 -6.09 -20.48
C LEU A 251 -4.17 -6.60 -21.03
N THR A 252 -4.47 -7.89 -20.88
CA THR A 252 -5.80 -8.45 -21.20
C THR A 252 -6.88 -7.92 -20.24
N TYR A 253 -6.56 -7.77 -18.96
CA TYR A 253 -7.46 -7.13 -17.99
C TYR A 253 -7.71 -5.67 -18.35
N VAL A 254 -6.67 -4.90 -18.70
CA VAL A 254 -6.80 -3.51 -19.14
C VAL A 254 -7.65 -3.39 -20.40
N ASP A 255 -7.42 -4.25 -21.40
CA ASP A 255 -8.20 -4.27 -22.64
C ASP A 255 -9.69 -4.54 -22.37
N ASN A 256 -10.00 -5.50 -21.50
CA ASN A 256 -11.39 -5.80 -21.12
C ASN A 256 -12.01 -4.70 -20.25
N MET A 257 -11.25 -4.08 -19.36
CA MET A 257 -11.72 -2.93 -18.57
C MET A 257 -12.13 -1.78 -19.51
N VAL A 258 -11.25 -1.42 -20.46
CA VAL A 258 -11.53 -0.36 -21.43
C VAL A 258 -12.74 -0.69 -22.30
N LYS A 259 -12.85 -1.93 -22.80
CA LYS A 259 -14.03 -2.40 -23.57
C LYS A 259 -15.31 -2.37 -22.75
N ALA A 260 -15.29 -2.88 -21.52
CA ALA A 260 -16.45 -2.93 -20.65
C ALA A 260 -16.95 -1.52 -20.33
N ILE A 261 -16.05 -0.60 -19.95
CA ILE A 261 -16.39 0.81 -19.76
C ILE A 261 -16.89 1.46 -21.05
N ALA A 262 -16.36 1.10 -22.23
CA ALA A 262 -16.87 1.56 -23.52
C ALA A 262 -18.27 1.00 -23.88
N GLY A 263 -18.81 0.06 -23.09
CA GLY A 263 -20.16 -0.50 -23.26
C GLY A 263 -20.20 -1.93 -23.81
N ASP A 264 -19.07 -2.62 -23.90
CA ASP A 264 -19.00 -4.02 -24.33
C ASP A 264 -19.52 -4.97 -23.22
N ALA A 265 -20.65 -5.62 -23.49
CA ALA A 265 -21.28 -6.54 -22.56
C ALA A 265 -20.51 -7.86 -22.37
N GLU A 266 -19.77 -8.32 -23.38
CA GLU A 266 -18.95 -9.54 -23.26
C GLU A 266 -17.74 -9.27 -22.37
N ALA A 267 -17.08 -8.13 -22.56
CA ALA A 267 -15.98 -7.71 -21.70
C ALA A 267 -16.43 -7.49 -20.25
N LYS A 268 -17.64 -6.95 -20.04
CA LYS A 268 -18.22 -6.85 -18.69
C LYS A 268 -18.51 -8.24 -18.10
N ALA A 269 -19.11 -9.14 -18.86
CA ALA A 269 -19.39 -10.51 -18.41
C ALA A 269 -18.11 -11.32 -18.14
N TRP A 270 -17.01 -10.98 -18.79
CA TRP A 270 -15.70 -11.61 -18.57
C TRP A 270 -15.20 -11.43 -17.14
N PHE A 271 -15.39 -10.26 -16.52
CA PHE A 271 -15.03 -10.01 -15.11
C PHE A 271 -15.91 -10.75 -14.09
N GLN A 272 -17.05 -11.31 -14.52
CA GLN A 272 -17.96 -12.09 -13.68
C GLN A 272 -17.62 -13.59 -13.70
N GLN A 273 -16.61 -13.99 -14.48
CA GLN A 273 -16.14 -15.38 -14.52
C GLN A 273 -15.18 -15.60 -13.35
N ASP A 274 -15.32 -16.71 -12.63
CA ASP A 274 -14.50 -17.06 -11.46
C ASP A 274 -12.99 -16.86 -11.69
N ALA A 275 -12.49 -17.19 -12.88
CA ALA A 275 -11.08 -17.06 -13.23
C ALA A 275 -10.56 -15.61 -13.38
N ASN A 276 -11.46 -14.63 -13.41
CA ASN A 276 -11.14 -13.20 -13.58
C ASN A 276 -11.71 -12.32 -12.46
N GLN A 277 -12.34 -12.91 -11.44
CA GLN A 277 -12.72 -12.20 -10.23
C GLN A 277 -11.46 -11.68 -9.52
N ILE A 278 -11.63 -10.61 -8.75
CA ILE A 278 -10.52 -9.87 -8.16
C ILE A 278 -10.80 -9.63 -6.68
N TYR A 279 -9.83 -9.94 -5.83
CA TYR A 279 -9.94 -9.67 -4.40
C TYR A 279 -9.63 -8.20 -4.03
N CYS A 280 -9.78 -7.81 -2.77
CA CYS A 280 -9.56 -6.41 -2.34
C CYS A 280 -8.12 -5.93 -2.59
N ALA A 281 -7.13 -6.73 -2.18
CA ALA A 281 -5.72 -6.46 -2.39
C ALA A 281 -5.32 -6.54 -3.87
N GLU A 282 -6.00 -7.39 -4.64
CA GLU A 282 -5.76 -7.53 -6.08
C GLU A 282 -6.25 -6.31 -6.85
N LEU A 283 -7.33 -5.64 -6.42
CA LEU A 283 -7.76 -4.38 -7.02
C LEU A 283 -6.63 -3.33 -6.96
N ALA A 284 -5.99 -3.17 -5.80
CA ALA A 284 -4.82 -2.28 -5.67
C ALA A 284 -3.69 -2.70 -6.62
N PHE A 285 -3.35 -3.99 -6.60
CA PHE A 285 -2.26 -4.56 -7.39
C PHE A 285 -2.46 -4.38 -8.90
N ILE A 286 -3.63 -4.72 -9.45
CA ILE A 286 -3.89 -4.61 -10.90
C ILE A 286 -4.00 -3.15 -11.33
N SER A 287 -4.51 -2.27 -10.46
CA SER A 287 -4.69 -0.85 -10.79
C SER A 287 -3.35 -0.14 -10.84
N MET A 288 -2.49 -0.39 -9.84
CA MET A 288 -1.12 0.12 -9.83
C MET A 288 -0.32 -0.45 -10.99
N SER A 289 -0.35 -1.78 -11.19
CA SER A 289 0.41 -2.40 -12.28
C SER A 289 -0.09 -1.94 -13.65
N GLY A 290 -1.41 -1.90 -13.86
CA GLY A 290 -2.03 -1.50 -15.12
C GLY A 290 -1.73 -0.04 -15.45
N GLY A 291 -1.79 0.83 -14.44
CA GLY A 291 -1.43 2.24 -14.57
C GLY A 291 0.04 2.48 -14.94
N LEU A 292 0.95 1.56 -14.61
CA LEU A 292 2.36 1.66 -14.98
C LEU A 292 2.69 1.07 -16.34
N ILE A 293 2.07 -0.06 -16.72
CA ILE A 293 2.43 -0.77 -17.95
C ILE A 293 1.52 -0.45 -19.14
N ALA A 294 0.35 0.13 -18.90
CA ALA A 294 -0.63 0.45 -19.91
C ALA A 294 -1.07 1.92 -19.81
N PRO A 295 -0.34 2.86 -20.45
CA PRO A 295 -0.80 4.22 -20.59
C PRO A 295 -2.19 4.26 -21.24
N LEU A 296 -3.18 4.85 -20.55
CA LEU A 296 -4.52 5.03 -21.07
C LEU A 296 -4.55 6.27 -21.97
N ASN A 297 -3.81 6.20 -23.08
CA ASN A 297 -3.76 7.20 -24.14
C ASN A 297 -4.04 6.57 -25.51
N LYS A 298 -4.25 7.42 -26.52
CA LYS A 298 -4.64 6.99 -27.86
C LYS A 298 -3.56 6.12 -28.50
N SER A 299 -2.30 6.55 -28.42
CA SER A 299 -1.18 5.87 -29.07
C SER A 299 -0.99 4.42 -28.60
N PHE A 300 -1.27 4.15 -27.32
CA PHE A 300 -1.14 2.84 -26.73
C PHE A 300 -2.42 2.00 -26.86
N MET A 301 -3.60 2.59 -26.63
CA MET A 301 -4.86 1.84 -26.53
C MET A 301 -5.55 1.58 -27.88
N GLU A 302 -5.53 2.51 -28.84
CA GLU A 302 -6.18 2.28 -30.14
C GLU A 302 -5.70 1.02 -30.87
N PRO A 303 -4.38 0.70 -30.91
CA PRO A 303 -3.91 -0.54 -31.51
C PRO A 303 -4.41 -1.81 -30.81
N ARG A 304 -4.81 -1.72 -29.53
CA ARG A 304 -5.20 -2.87 -28.71
C ARG A 304 -6.70 -3.13 -28.73
N VAL A 305 -7.50 -2.07 -28.58
CA VAL A 305 -8.96 -2.18 -28.46
C VAL A 305 -9.71 -1.70 -29.71
N GLY A 306 -9.03 -1.02 -30.63
CA GLY A 306 -9.62 -0.41 -31.81
C GLY A 306 -10.09 1.03 -31.56
N ALA A 307 -10.07 1.85 -32.61
CA ALA A 307 -10.35 3.29 -32.53
C ALA A 307 -11.77 3.63 -32.04
N GLU A 308 -12.78 2.84 -32.42
CA GLU A 308 -14.17 3.06 -31.98
C GLU A 308 -14.34 2.81 -30.48
N VAL A 309 -13.80 1.70 -29.98
CA VAL A 309 -13.84 1.36 -28.54
C VAL A 309 -13.07 2.39 -27.73
N TRP A 310 -11.89 2.80 -28.20
CA TRP A 310 -11.11 3.85 -27.53
C TRP A 310 -11.86 5.17 -27.47
N ALA A 311 -12.48 5.61 -28.57
CA ALA A 311 -13.27 6.83 -28.60
C ALA A 311 -14.47 6.77 -27.63
N ALA A 312 -15.14 5.62 -27.53
CA ALA A 312 -16.23 5.41 -26.58
C ALA A 312 -15.73 5.43 -25.13
N PHE A 313 -14.59 4.82 -24.82
CA PHE A 313 -13.96 4.89 -23.50
C PHE A 313 -13.60 6.33 -23.12
N ALA A 314 -12.95 7.07 -24.03
CA ALA A 314 -12.60 8.48 -23.82
C ALA A 314 -13.84 9.35 -23.52
N ALA A 315 -14.94 9.13 -24.24
CA ALA A 315 -16.21 9.81 -23.98
C ALA A 315 -16.79 9.47 -22.59
N GLN A 316 -16.57 8.26 -22.07
CA GLN A 316 -16.99 7.88 -20.71
C GLN A 316 -16.14 8.57 -19.63
N VAL A 317 -14.87 8.84 -19.89
CA VAL A 317 -14.01 9.63 -18.99
C VAL A 317 -14.50 11.08 -18.93
N GLU A 318 -14.82 11.69 -20.08
CA GLU A 318 -15.40 13.03 -20.13
C GLU A 318 -16.76 13.09 -19.40
N LEU A 319 -17.63 12.10 -19.64
CA LEU A 319 -18.93 12.01 -18.99
C LEU A 319 -18.81 11.81 -17.47
N HIS A 320 -17.83 11.02 -17.02
CA HIS A 320 -17.56 10.85 -15.60
C HIS A 320 -17.20 12.19 -14.94
N ASN A 321 -16.26 12.94 -15.51
CA ASN A 321 -15.83 14.21 -14.93
C ASN A 321 -16.93 15.27 -14.94
N LYS A 322 -17.79 15.29 -15.96
CA LYS A 322 -19.02 16.10 -15.94
C LYS A 322 -19.94 15.70 -14.78
N GLY A 323 -20.07 14.41 -14.53
CA GLY A 323 -20.80 13.88 -13.38
C GLY A 323 -20.17 14.26 -12.04
N VAL A 324 -18.83 14.29 -11.93
CA VAL A 324 -18.11 14.79 -10.75
C VAL A 324 -18.46 16.27 -10.51
N ASP A 325 -18.40 17.11 -11.55
CA ASP A 325 -18.78 18.52 -11.44
C ASP A 325 -20.23 18.71 -10.96
N GLU A 326 -21.16 17.91 -11.49
CA GLU A 326 -22.57 17.96 -11.12
C GLU A 326 -22.80 17.48 -9.68
N PHE A 327 -22.14 16.38 -9.30
CA PHE A 327 -22.21 15.83 -7.95
C PHE A 327 -21.64 16.79 -6.92
N GLN A 328 -20.53 17.45 -7.23
CA GLN A 328 -19.97 18.50 -6.38
C GLN A 328 -20.92 19.70 -6.26
N ALA A 329 -21.58 20.10 -7.34
CA ALA A 329 -22.49 21.25 -7.31
C ALA A 329 -23.84 20.97 -6.63
N THR A 330 -24.36 19.74 -6.73
CA THR A 330 -25.76 19.44 -6.40
C THR A 330 -25.97 18.24 -5.48
N GLY A 331 -24.96 17.38 -5.31
CA GLY A 331 -25.08 16.08 -4.63
C GLY A 331 -25.77 15.00 -5.47
N GLU A 332 -26.12 15.28 -6.72
CA GLU A 332 -26.79 14.37 -7.65
C GLU A 332 -26.04 14.30 -8.98
N ILE A 333 -26.26 13.23 -9.75
CA ILE A 333 -25.72 13.04 -11.10
C ILE A 333 -26.88 12.71 -12.04
N SER A 334 -27.11 13.53 -13.05
CA SER A 334 -28.22 13.38 -13.99
C SER A 334 -27.93 12.36 -15.09
N GLU A 335 -26.67 12.27 -15.52
CA GLU A 335 -26.22 11.38 -16.60
C GLU A 335 -24.95 10.65 -16.16
N PRO A 336 -25.09 9.47 -15.51
CA PRO A 336 -23.94 8.74 -15.00
C PRO A 336 -23.16 8.05 -16.12
N SER A 337 -21.83 8.13 -16.04
CA SER A 337 -20.92 7.32 -16.88
C SER A 337 -20.95 5.85 -16.48
N ASN A 338 -20.40 4.98 -17.34
CA ASN A 338 -20.27 3.55 -17.04
C ASN A 338 -19.38 3.28 -15.81
N PHE A 339 -18.42 4.16 -15.51
CA PHE A 339 -17.66 4.12 -14.25
C PHE A 339 -18.54 4.25 -13.01
N LEU A 340 -19.64 5.02 -13.10
CA LEU A 340 -20.60 5.20 -12.01
C LEU A 340 -21.71 4.14 -12.05
N LEU A 341 -22.24 3.83 -13.23
CA LEU A 341 -23.33 2.87 -13.39
C LEU A 341 -22.94 1.44 -12.97
N PHE A 342 -21.67 1.09 -13.09
CA PHE A 342 -21.18 -0.24 -12.72
C PHE A 342 -20.60 -0.27 -11.31
N ASN A 343 -20.63 0.84 -10.58
CA ASN A 343 -19.99 0.96 -9.27
C ASN A 343 -21.01 1.23 -8.16
N ASP A 344 -21.10 0.32 -7.21
CA ASP A 344 -21.98 0.44 -6.04
C ASP A 344 -21.50 1.52 -5.05
N ASN A 345 -20.23 1.95 -5.14
CA ASN A 345 -19.69 3.06 -4.36
C ASN A 345 -20.02 4.40 -5.02
N LYS A 346 -21.07 5.06 -4.54
CA LYS A 346 -21.46 6.40 -5.04
C LYS A 346 -20.38 7.47 -4.86
N ARG A 347 -19.45 7.30 -3.91
CA ARG A 347 -18.35 8.27 -3.68
C ARG A 347 -17.34 8.28 -4.81
N VAL A 348 -17.33 7.29 -5.70
CA VAL A 348 -16.52 7.35 -6.92
C VAL A 348 -16.85 8.59 -7.77
N GLY A 349 -18.06 9.16 -7.63
CA GLY A 349 -18.44 10.45 -8.21
C GLY A 349 -17.72 11.67 -7.62
N MET A 350 -16.81 11.49 -6.65
CA MET A 350 -15.89 12.52 -6.15
C MET A 350 -14.49 12.40 -6.78
N VAL A 351 -14.20 11.33 -7.52
CA VAL A 351 -12.86 11.04 -8.04
C VAL A 351 -12.71 11.56 -9.45
N ARG A 352 -11.94 12.63 -9.63
CA ARG A 352 -11.60 13.10 -10.98
C ARG A 352 -10.60 12.16 -11.64
N ILE A 353 -10.88 11.72 -12.86
CA ILE A 353 -10.02 10.85 -13.66
C ILE A 353 -9.61 11.56 -14.96
N GLU A 354 -8.55 11.10 -15.61
CA GLU A 354 -8.11 11.66 -16.89
C GLU A 354 -7.47 10.61 -17.79
N LEU A 355 -7.50 10.89 -19.10
CA LEU A 355 -6.72 10.13 -20.05
C LEU A 355 -5.24 10.47 -19.86
N ALA A 356 -4.37 9.48 -19.98
CA ALA A 356 -2.94 9.72 -19.93
C ALA A 356 -2.50 10.64 -21.08
N SER A 357 -1.47 11.44 -20.84
CA SER A 357 -0.79 12.19 -21.91
C SER A 357 -0.29 11.23 -22.99
N GLU A 358 -0.32 11.67 -24.25
CA GLU A 358 0.26 10.92 -25.38
C GLU A 358 1.79 10.74 -25.25
N GLU A 359 2.44 11.51 -24.38
CA GLU A 359 3.87 11.35 -24.07
C GLU A 359 4.13 10.25 -23.03
N LEU A 360 3.09 9.80 -22.31
CA LEU A 360 3.24 8.71 -21.34
C LEU A 360 3.46 7.39 -22.08
N VAL A 361 4.60 6.77 -21.81
CA VAL A 361 4.95 5.42 -22.28
C VAL A 361 4.89 4.45 -21.10
N PRO A 362 4.80 3.13 -21.33
CA PRO A 362 4.93 2.16 -20.26
C PRO A 362 6.19 2.39 -19.44
N MET A 363 6.10 2.31 -18.11
CA MET A 363 7.20 2.66 -17.19
C MET A 363 8.50 1.90 -17.48
N TRP A 364 8.42 0.64 -17.90
CA TRP A 364 9.60 -0.14 -18.25
C TRP A 364 10.44 0.46 -19.39
N GLN A 365 9.86 1.33 -20.25
CA GLN A 365 10.62 2.04 -21.29
C GLN A 365 11.48 3.18 -20.74
N LEU A 366 11.14 3.67 -19.55
CA LEU A 366 11.88 4.71 -18.83
C LEU A 366 12.97 4.12 -17.93
N SER A 367 12.94 2.80 -17.73
CA SER A 367 13.90 2.09 -16.90
C SER A 367 15.31 2.10 -17.47
N GLU A 368 16.30 2.10 -16.58
CA GLU A 368 17.71 1.88 -16.94
C GLU A 368 17.94 0.50 -17.56
N ASN A 369 17.09 -0.48 -17.23
CA ASN A 369 17.12 -1.82 -17.81
C ASN A 369 15.72 -2.26 -18.33
N PRO A 370 15.32 -1.77 -19.51
CA PRO A 370 13.99 -2.05 -20.05
C PRO A 370 13.68 -3.54 -20.25
N GLU A 371 14.69 -4.37 -20.56
CA GLU A 371 14.49 -5.81 -20.82
C GLU A 371 14.11 -6.57 -19.54
N ALA A 372 14.64 -6.15 -18.39
CA ALA A 372 14.26 -6.68 -17.09
C ALA A 372 12.93 -6.09 -16.63
N ALA A 373 12.78 -4.76 -16.71
CA ALA A 373 11.62 -4.03 -16.22
C ALA A 373 10.32 -4.41 -16.95
N GLN A 374 10.37 -4.75 -18.25
CA GLN A 374 9.16 -5.14 -19.01
C GLN A 374 8.48 -6.41 -18.48
N LYS A 375 9.18 -7.22 -17.67
CA LYS A 375 8.66 -8.44 -17.06
C LYS A 375 8.05 -8.20 -15.67
N LEU A 376 8.21 -6.99 -15.15
CA LEU A 376 7.78 -6.62 -13.80
C LEU A 376 6.36 -6.03 -13.81
N LEU A 377 5.71 -6.20 -12.67
CA LEU A 377 4.46 -5.55 -12.31
C LEU A 377 4.74 -4.51 -11.22
N ALA A 378 3.74 -3.76 -10.76
CA ALA A 378 3.93 -2.76 -9.69
C ALA A 378 4.54 -3.40 -8.44
N LEU A 379 3.97 -4.53 -8.02
CA LEU A 379 4.52 -5.44 -7.04
C LEU A 379 4.55 -6.84 -7.65
N GLN A 380 5.39 -7.74 -7.15
CA GLN A 380 5.36 -9.15 -7.53
C GLN A 380 4.28 -9.92 -6.74
N ALA A 381 3.56 -10.83 -7.36
CA ALA A 381 2.67 -11.72 -6.60
C ALA A 381 3.48 -12.73 -5.77
N MET A 382 2.95 -13.14 -4.61
CA MET A 382 3.60 -14.10 -3.72
C MET A 382 3.21 -15.53 -4.06
N THR A 383 4.16 -16.46 -4.06
CA THR A 383 3.85 -17.89 -3.92
C THR A 383 3.57 -18.24 -2.45
N MET A 384 3.02 -19.42 -2.18
CA MET A 384 2.88 -19.89 -0.79
C MET A 384 4.23 -20.00 -0.08
N ALA A 385 5.31 -20.32 -0.81
CA ALA A 385 6.65 -20.32 -0.27
C ALA A 385 7.11 -18.91 0.15
N ASP A 386 6.77 -17.88 -0.63
CA ASP A 386 7.06 -16.49 -0.28
C ASP A 386 6.28 -16.05 0.97
N ILE A 387 4.99 -16.40 1.05
CA ILE A 387 4.16 -16.14 2.25
C ILE A 387 4.79 -16.76 3.50
N VAL A 388 5.25 -18.01 3.43
CA VAL A 388 5.91 -18.68 4.56
C VAL A 388 7.22 -17.99 4.93
N LYS A 389 8.03 -17.59 3.94
CA LYS A 389 9.27 -16.84 4.17
C LYS A 389 9.00 -15.53 4.92
N GLU A 390 8.05 -14.74 4.43
CA GLU A 390 7.72 -13.43 5.00
C GLU A 390 7.03 -13.55 6.36
N PHE A 391 6.21 -14.58 6.57
CA PHE A 391 5.63 -14.87 7.87
C PHE A 391 6.72 -15.14 8.92
N MET A 392 7.71 -15.98 8.60
CA MET A 392 8.81 -16.27 9.51
C MET A 392 9.63 -15.02 9.84
N ARG A 393 9.86 -14.14 8.85
CA ARG A 393 10.60 -12.91 9.04
C ARG A 393 9.86 -11.92 9.95
N THR A 394 8.54 -11.82 9.81
CA THR A 394 7.72 -10.81 10.50
C THR A 394 7.26 -11.24 11.90
N HIS A 395 6.74 -12.46 12.08
CA HIS A 395 6.12 -12.89 13.35
C HIS A 395 7.11 -13.50 14.34
N ILE A 396 8.21 -14.08 13.85
CA ILE A 396 9.22 -14.69 14.72
C ILE A 396 10.57 -14.19 14.23
N PRO A 397 10.89 -12.89 14.43
CA PRO A 397 11.95 -12.19 13.72
C PRO A 397 13.34 -12.64 14.20
N ARG A 398 13.76 -13.83 13.75
CA ARG A 398 15.06 -14.45 14.04
C ARG A 398 16.24 -13.55 13.67
N GLN A 399 16.07 -12.71 12.65
CA GLN A 399 17.03 -11.68 12.28
C GLN A 399 17.30 -10.69 13.42
N ILE A 400 16.24 -10.28 14.13
CA ILE A 400 16.29 -9.28 15.20
C ILE A 400 16.59 -9.92 16.56
N LEU A 401 15.98 -11.08 16.84
CA LEU A 401 16.00 -11.72 18.16
C LEU A 401 17.02 -12.87 18.27
N GLY A 402 17.65 -13.26 17.15
CA GLY A 402 18.77 -14.19 17.09
C GLY A 402 18.41 -15.67 16.96
N GLU A 403 19.47 -16.47 16.78
CA GLU A 403 19.44 -17.89 16.42
C GLU A 403 18.85 -18.84 17.47
N ALA A 404 18.64 -18.35 18.70
CA ALA A 404 17.93 -19.07 19.75
C ALA A 404 16.46 -19.32 19.39
N LEU A 405 15.90 -18.56 18.43
CA LEU A 405 14.53 -18.73 17.93
C LEU A 405 14.38 -19.85 16.91
N ALA A 406 15.45 -20.52 16.45
CA ALA A 406 15.34 -21.58 15.46
C ALA A 406 14.34 -22.71 15.86
N PRO A 407 14.39 -23.27 17.09
CA PRO A 407 13.43 -24.30 17.50
C PRO A 407 11.98 -23.77 17.58
N VAL A 408 11.82 -22.49 17.93
CA VAL A 408 10.52 -21.81 18.00
C VAL A 408 9.93 -21.69 16.60
N GLN A 409 10.68 -21.15 15.62
CA GLN A 409 10.21 -21.01 14.25
C GLN A 409 9.78 -22.36 13.64
N ALA A 410 10.56 -23.42 13.85
CA ALA A 410 10.20 -24.76 13.37
C ALA A 410 8.92 -25.30 14.03
N ALA A 411 8.76 -25.11 15.34
CA ALA A 411 7.54 -25.54 16.04
C ALA A 411 6.30 -24.82 15.52
N VAL A 412 6.41 -23.53 15.20
CA VAL A 412 5.32 -22.77 14.59
C VAL A 412 5.00 -23.31 13.20
N LEU A 413 5.98 -23.44 12.32
CA LEU A 413 5.75 -24.01 10.99
C LEU A 413 5.06 -25.39 11.07
N GLU A 414 5.42 -26.25 12.01
CA GLU A 414 4.74 -27.54 12.16
C GLU A 414 3.25 -27.37 12.51
N LYS A 415 2.91 -26.42 13.39
CA LYS A 415 1.52 -26.07 13.73
C LYS A 415 0.75 -25.46 12.56
N MET A 416 1.45 -24.76 11.67
CA MET A 416 0.87 -24.09 10.50
C MET A 416 0.49 -25.05 9.38
N ARG A 417 1.11 -26.23 9.33
CA ARG A 417 1.01 -27.16 8.19
C ARG A 417 -0.43 -27.36 7.71
N PRO A 418 -1.45 -27.64 8.55
CA PRO A 418 -2.77 -27.96 8.05
C PRO A 418 -3.42 -26.76 7.33
N GLY A 419 -3.23 -25.54 7.85
CA GLY A 419 -3.78 -24.32 7.23
C GLY A 419 -3.13 -23.99 5.89
N LEU A 420 -1.81 -24.14 5.78
CA LEU A 420 -1.09 -23.94 4.52
C LEU A 420 -1.47 -24.98 3.46
N PHE A 421 -1.68 -26.23 3.88
CA PHE A 421 -2.09 -27.30 2.97
C PHE A 421 -3.51 -27.08 2.45
N GLU A 422 -4.41 -26.57 3.28
CA GLU A 422 -5.75 -26.17 2.86
C GLU A 422 -5.72 -24.99 1.87
N ALA A 423 -4.92 -23.96 2.14
CA ALA A 423 -4.80 -22.80 1.23
C ALA A 423 -4.27 -23.19 -0.16
N MET A 424 -3.48 -24.26 -0.25
CA MET A 424 -3.00 -24.84 -1.51
C MET A 424 -3.93 -25.93 -2.09
N ALA A 425 -5.09 -26.19 -1.46
CA ALA A 425 -6.00 -27.29 -1.76
C ALA A 425 -5.33 -28.69 -1.74
N MET A 426 -4.25 -28.86 -0.97
CA MET A 426 -3.55 -30.13 -0.80
C MET A 426 -4.28 -31.08 0.15
N ASP A 427 -5.10 -30.55 1.05
CA ASP A 427 -5.98 -31.31 1.94
C ASP A 427 -7.08 -32.05 1.14
N GLN A 428 -7.52 -31.49 0.02
CA GLN A 428 -8.52 -32.07 -0.89
C GLN A 428 -7.98 -33.25 -1.74
N ILE A 429 -6.66 -33.47 -1.73
CA ILE A 429 -5.99 -34.52 -2.51
C ILE A 429 -5.68 -35.73 -1.61
N PRO A 430 -5.84 -36.98 -2.08
CA PRO A 430 -5.53 -38.18 -1.31
C PRO A 430 -4.09 -38.24 -0.80
N ASP A 431 -3.87 -38.79 0.40
CA ASP A 431 -2.54 -38.85 1.07
C ASP A 431 -1.45 -39.56 0.27
N GLY A 432 -1.83 -40.55 -0.56
CA GLY A 432 -0.90 -41.27 -1.43
C GLY A 432 -0.60 -40.60 -2.76
N ASP A 433 -1.22 -39.46 -3.07
CA ASP A 433 -0.97 -38.74 -4.32
C ASP A 433 0.48 -38.22 -4.34
N PRO A 434 1.26 -38.47 -5.41
CA PRO A 434 2.65 -38.04 -5.50
C PRO A 434 2.87 -36.55 -5.24
N ARG A 435 1.89 -35.69 -5.59
CA ARG A 435 1.95 -34.24 -5.35
C ARG A 435 1.94 -33.93 -3.86
N LYS A 436 0.97 -34.49 -3.12
CA LYS A 436 0.85 -34.27 -1.68
C LYS A 436 2.03 -34.88 -0.91
N VAL A 437 2.55 -36.02 -1.36
CA VAL A 437 3.77 -36.63 -0.82
C VAL A 437 4.98 -35.72 -1.04
N ALA A 438 5.14 -35.16 -2.24
CA ALA A 438 6.25 -34.26 -2.55
C ALA A 438 6.18 -32.95 -1.74
N VAL A 439 5.01 -32.34 -1.62
CA VAL A 439 4.80 -31.13 -0.81
C VAL A 439 5.08 -31.40 0.67
N ASN A 440 4.63 -32.53 1.23
CA ASN A 440 4.96 -32.92 2.61
C ASN A 440 6.46 -33.08 2.81
N ALA A 441 7.13 -33.84 1.95
CA ALA A 441 8.57 -34.07 2.07
C ALA A 441 9.39 -32.78 1.94
N LEU A 442 8.92 -31.82 1.14
CA LEU A 442 9.54 -30.52 1.00
C LEU A 442 9.30 -29.65 2.24
N TYR A 443 8.09 -29.66 2.78
CA TYR A 443 7.76 -28.95 4.01
C TYR A 443 8.57 -29.47 5.21
N ASP A 444 8.79 -30.78 5.32
CA ASP A 444 9.65 -31.40 6.34
C ASP A 444 11.11 -30.92 6.22
N GLN A 445 11.61 -30.73 4.99
CA GLN A 445 12.95 -30.18 4.75
C GLN A 445 13.04 -28.72 5.19
N ILE A 446 12.02 -27.90 4.88
CA ILE A 446 11.95 -26.50 5.33
C ILE A 446 12.02 -26.46 6.86
N ILE A 447 11.19 -27.24 7.56
CA ILE A 447 11.17 -27.29 9.03
C ILE A 447 12.53 -27.72 9.59
N THR A 448 13.17 -28.72 8.96
CA THR A 448 14.49 -29.20 9.39
C THR A 448 15.55 -28.11 9.29
N VAL A 449 15.57 -27.36 8.18
CA VAL A 449 16.51 -26.27 7.96
C VAL A 449 16.24 -25.11 8.90
N VAL A 450 14.97 -24.73 9.07
CA VAL A 450 14.53 -23.64 9.96
C VAL A 450 14.81 -23.95 11.43
N GLY A 451 14.60 -25.20 11.86
CA GLY A 451 14.79 -25.63 13.24
C GLY A 451 16.24 -25.71 13.71
N LYS A 452 17.20 -25.62 12.78
CA LYS A 452 18.62 -25.65 13.07
C LYS A 452 19.12 -24.23 13.37
N SER A 453 19.89 -24.06 14.43
CA SER A 453 20.67 -22.83 14.67
C SER A 453 21.94 -22.82 13.80
N TYR A 454 22.24 -21.67 13.23
CA TYR A 454 23.43 -21.39 12.42
C TYR A 454 24.32 -20.37 13.16
N GLU A 455 25.48 -20.06 12.57
CA GLU A 455 26.42 -19.09 13.15
C GLU A 455 25.98 -17.63 12.95
N SER A 456 25.14 -17.37 11.95
CA SER A 456 24.55 -16.08 11.65
C SER A 456 23.20 -16.25 10.94
N TYR A 457 22.43 -15.17 10.88
CA TYR A 457 21.18 -15.14 10.10
C TYR A 457 21.44 -15.35 8.60
N ASP A 458 22.54 -14.80 8.07
CA ASP A 458 22.91 -14.98 6.67
C ASP A 458 23.24 -16.44 6.35
N ALA A 459 23.97 -17.14 7.23
CA ALA A 459 24.24 -18.56 7.08
C ALA A 459 22.96 -19.42 7.12
N PHE A 460 21.95 -18.98 7.89
CA PHE A 460 20.62 -19.57 7.85
C PHE A 460 19.92 -19.32 6.50
N LEU A 461 19.93 -18.10 5.98
CA LEU A 461 19.33 -17.76 4.68
C LEU A 461 19.98 -18.54 3.53
N GLU A 462 21.31 -18.65 3.51
CA GLU A 462 22.06 -19.45 2.54
C GLU A 462 21.66 -20.93 2.57
N ALA A 463 21.48 -21.50 3.77
CA ALA A 463 21.05 -22.87 3.93
C ALA A 463 19.58 -23.10 3.53
N LEU A 464 18.73 -22.09 3.71
CA LEU A 464 17.30 -22.13 3.40
C LEU A 464 17.03 -21.93 1.90
N ALA A 465 17.82 -21.12 1.21
CA ALA A 465 17.58 -20.72 -0.18
C ALA A 465 17.33 -21.88 -1.15
N PRO A 466 18.11 -22.99 -1.16
CA PRO A 466 17.86 -24.09 -2.10
C PRO A 466 16.50 -24.77 -1.92
N VAL A 467 16.06 -24.92 -0.66
CA VAL A 467 14.79 -25.57 -0.33
C VAL A 467 13.61 -24.65 -0.67
N MET A 468 13.77 -23.34 -0.45
CA MET A 468 12.76 -22.35 -0.83
C MET A 468 12.62 -22.21 -2.34
N ALA A 469 13.72 -22.24 -3.09
CA ALA A 469 13.67 -22.25 -4.55
C ALA A 469 12.92 -23.48 -5.09
N GLN A 470 13.13 -24.65 -4.47
CA GLN A 470 12.36 -25.85 -4.79
C GLN A 470 10.87 -25.68 -4.42
N ALA A 471 10.56 -25.06 -3.28
CA ALA A 471 9.19 -24.80 -2.83
C ALA A 471 8.46 -23.85 -3.77
N GLN A 472 9.09 -22.76 -4.20
CA GLN A 472 8.56 -21.84 -5.20
C GLN A 472 8.27 -22.57 -6.52
N GLY A 473 9.14 -23.48 -6.96
CA GLY A 473 8.90 -24.29 -8.16
C GLY A 473 7.72 -25.27 -8.07
N VAL A 474 7.33 -25.68 -6.85
CA VAL A 474 6.20 -26.60 -6.61
C VAL A 474 4.89 -25.85 -6.28
N THR A 475 5.00 -24.70 -5.63
CA THR A 475 3.86 -23.90 -5.14
C THR A 475 3.51 -22.70 -6.02
N GLY A 476 4.43 -22.27 -6.89
CA GLY A 476 4.19 -21.21 -7.87
C GLY A 476 3.34 -21.68 -9.06
N PRO A 477 3.15 -20.81 -10.08
CA PRO A 477 2.26 -21.12 -11.20
C PRO A 477 2.71 -22.41 -11.88
N ARG A 478 1.80 -23.40 -11.90
CA ARG A 478 2.11 -24.75 -12.37
C ARG A 478 2.54 -24.67 -13.84
N PRO A 479 3.59 -25.39 -14.28
CA PRO A 479 4.01 -25.36 -15.69
C PRO A 479 2.84 -25.69 -16.63
N GLY A 480 2.51 -24.76 -17.52
CA GLY A 480 1.37 -24.88 -18.46
C GLY A 480 0.04 -24.35 -17.94
N ASP A 481 0.01 -23.75 -16.76
CA ASP A 481 -1.17 -23.12 -16.16
C ASP A 481 -1.13 -21.59 -16.33
N GLU A 482 -1.96 -21.08 -17.25
CA GLU A 482 -2.09 -19.64 -17.52
C GLU A 482 -2.96 -18.90 -16.49
N SER A 483 -3.60 -19.62 -15.57
CA SER A 483 -4.51 -19.03 -14.58
C SER A 483 -3.80 -18.28 -13.46
N GLY A 484 -2.52 -18.57 -13.22
CA GLY A 484 -1.82 -18.04 -12.05
C GLY A 484 -2.15 -18.73 -10.73
N THR A 485 -2.78 -19.90 -10.79
CA THR A 485 -2.98 -20.77 -9.61
C THR A 485 -1.67 -20.94 -8.84
N GLY A 486 -1.70 -20.62 -7.54
CA GLY A 486 -0.55 -20.68 -6.64
C GLY A 486 0.20 -19.34 -6.46
N LEU A 487 -0.25 -18.29 -7.13
CA LEU A 487 0.15 -16.90 -6.86
C LEU A 487 -0.95 -16.17 -6.09
N PHE A 488 -0.53 -15.31 -5.18
CA PHE A 488 -1.38 -14.61 -4.23
C PHE A 488 -0.97 -13.15 -4.13
N THR A 489 -1.96 -12.27 -3.98
CA THR A 489 -1.74 -10.87 -3.58
C THR A 489 -2.40 -10.67 -2.22
N PRO A 490 -1.83 -11.18 -1.11
CA PRO A 490 -2.43 -10.98 0.20
C PRO A 490 -2.29 -9.50 0.63
N PRO A 491 -3.15 -8.99 1.53
CA PRO A 491 -2.95 -7.66 2.11
C PRO A 491 -1.53 -7.46 2.69
N SER A 492 -0.99 -8.49 3.33
CA SER A 492 0.36 -8.49 3.89
C SER A 492 1.48 -8.18 2.90
N LEU A 493 1.26 -8.37 1.60
CA LEU A 493 2.21 -7.99 0.54
C LEU A 493 2.61 -6.51 0.64
N PHE A 494 1.66 -5.63 0.97
CA PHE A 494 1.94 -4.20 1.01
C PHE A 494 2.77 -3.81 2.25
N HIS A 495 2.64 -4.53 3.38
CA HIS A 495 3.58 -4.39 4.51
C HIS A 495 4.98 -4.83 4.14
N VAL A 496 5.11 -5.96 3.44
CA VAL A 496 6.41 -6.47 3.01
C VAL A 496 7.05 -5.51 2.01
N ALA A 497 6.27 -4.93 1.10
CA ALA A 497 6.73 -3.88 0.20
C ALA A 497 7.13 -2.59 0.94
N ALA A 498 6.43 -2.22 2.01
CA ALA A 498 6.79 -1.08 2.86
C ALA A 498 8.09 -1.32 3.63
N GLN A 499 8.37 -2.58 3.94
CA GLN A 499 9.65 -3.03 4.49
C GLN A 499 10.75 -3.21 3.43
N GLY A 500 10.60 -2.65 2.22
CA GLY A 500 11.62 -2.62 1.16
C GLY A 500 12.00 -3.95 0.50
N ASN A 501 11.76 -5.06 1.20
CA ASN A 501 12.23 -6.41 0.91
C ASN A 501 11.44 -7.13 -0.19
N TYR A 502 10.95 -6.39 -1.20
CA TYR A 502 10.04 -6.95 -2.18
C TYR A 502 10.24 -6.42 -3.60
N HIS A 503 10.06 -7.30 -4.59
CA HIS A 503 10.34 -7.00 -5.99
C HIS A 503 9.14 -6.36 -6.70
N GLY A 504 9.40 -5.44 -7.63
CA GLY A 504 8.38 -4.73 -8.41
C GLY A 504 8.89 -3.40 -8.95
N LEU A 505 8.04 -2.70 -9.70
CA LEU A 505 8.30 -1.34 -10.18
C LEU A 505 8.06 -0.28 -9.08
N LEU A 506 7.25 -0.60 -8.07
CA LEU A 506 6.96 0.27 -6.93
C LEU A 506 7.48 -0.34 -5.63
N GLY A 507 7.82 0.54 -4.69
CA GLY A 507 7.84 0.28 -3.27
C GLY A 507 6.60 0.86 -2.60
N MET A 508 6.54 0.72 -1.28
CA MET A 508 5.54 1.39 -0.46
C MET A 508 6.24 2.24 0.61
N GLN A 509 5.72 3.43 0.85
CA GLN A 509 6.16 4.31 1.91
C GLN A 509 5.14 4.32 3.03
N TYR A 510 5.60 4.09 4.25
CA TYR A 510 4.77 4.19 5.44
C TYR A 510 4.46 5.65 5.78
N LEU A 511 3.19 5.95 6.06
CA LEU A 511 2.73 7.29 6.45
C LEU A 511 2.31 7.37 7.93
N GLY A 512 1.70 6.30 8.45
CA GLY A 512 1.15 6.30 9.80
C GLY A 512 0.17 5.16 10.06
N HIS A 513 -0.32 5.08 11.30
CA HIS A 513 -1.37 4.18 11.72
C HIS A 513 -2.71 4.89 11.82
N GLY A 514 -3.70 4.39 11.09
CA GLY A 514 -5.09 4.82 11.19
C GLY A 514 -5.71 4.39 12.52
N VAL A 515 -6.15 5.35 13.32
CA VAL A 515 -6.86 5.09 14.59
C VAL A 515 -8.18 5.84 14.62
N HIS A 516 -9.27 5.17 15.01
CA HIS A 516 -10.57 5.80 15.01
C HIS A 516 -10.62 6.98 16.01
N ALA A 517 -11.34 8.05 15.66
CA ALA A 517 -11.41 9.31 16.40
C ALA A 517 -11.72 9.13 17.90
N LYS A 518 -12.59 8.16 18.22
CA LYS A 518 -12.96 7.80 19.60
C LYS A 518 -11.83 7.25 20.48
N ASN A 519 -10.73 6.79 19.87
CA ASN A 519 -9.58 6.17 20.55
C ASN A 519 -8.34 7.09 20.53
N VAL A 520 -8.47 8.32 20.02
CA VAL A 520 -7.39 9.30 19.98
C VAL A 520 -7.76 10.55 20.76
N ARG A 521 -6.75 11.35 21.06
CA ARG A 521 -6.90 12.71 21.58
C ARG A 521 -5.85 13.62 20.96
N LYS A 522 -6.14 14.91 20.89
CA LYS A 522 -5.09 15.90 20.58
C LYS A 522 -3.98 15.91 21.64
N LYS A 523 -2.73 16.01 21.19
CA LYS A 523 -1.54 16.20 22.03
C LYS A 523 -1.63 17.56 22.72
N ALA A 524 -1.17 17.64 23.98
CA ALA A 524 -1.07 18.90 24.70
C ALA A 524 0.26 19.59 24.32
N GLY A 525 0.21 20.63 23.47
CA GLY A 525 1.38 21.39 23.02
C GLY A 525 1.19 21.98 21.63
N GLU A 526 2.16 22.78 21.15
CA GLU A 526 2.23 23.11 19.71
C GLU A 526 2.54 21.82 18.94
N SER A 527 1.87 21.62 17.81
CA SER A 527 2.20 20.53 16.88
C SER A 527 3.69 20.59 16.57
N PRO A 528 4.40 19.44 16.49
CA PRO A 528 5.76 19.47 15.98
C PRO A 528 5.72 20.16 14.61
N GLU A 529 6.49 21.24 14.44
CA GLU A 529 6.61 21.84 13.11
C GLU A 529 7.17 20.75 12.18
N PRO A 530 6.60 20.60 10.97
CA PRO A 530 7.21 19.72 9.98
C PRO A 530 8.67 20.10 9.86
N THR A 531 9.59 19.15 10.02
CA THR A 531 10.99 19.43 9.71
C THR A 531 11.03 19.93 8.26
N PRO A 532 11.52 21.16 8.00
CA PRO A 532 11.64 21.66 6.63
C PRO A 532 12.38 20.61 5.79
N VAL A 533 11.93 20.33 4.56
CA VAL A 533 12.51 19.26 3.72
C VAL A 533 14.02 19.44 3.50
N ASP A 534 14.46 20.69 3.57
CA ASP A 534 15.83 21.20 3.50
C ASP A 534 16.61 21.09 4.83
N GLU A 535 15.92 20.89 5.94
CA GLU A 535 16.47 20.55 7.28
C GLU A 535 16.31 19.08 7.65
N ILE A 536 15.49 18.31 6.90
CA ILE A 536 15.61 16.85 6.89
C ILE A 536 17.03 16.58 6.43
N ASP A 537 17.81 15.93 7.29
CA ASP A 537 19.14 15.50 6.91
C ASP A 537 18.98 14.56 5.71
N GLN A 538 19.21 15.08 4.51
CA GLN A 538 19.17 14.34 3.25
C GLN A 538 20.27 13.27 3.21
N THR A 539 21.03 13.10 4.30
CA THR A 539 21.76 11.87 4.55
C THR A 539 20.78 10.71 4.68
N VAL A 540 20.40 10.19 3.53
CA VAL A 540 20.06 8.80 3.22
C VAL A 540 21.21 7.93 3.73
N SER A 541 21.27 7.77 5.05
CA SER A 541 22.46 7.36 5.78
C SER A 541 22.15 6.36 6.88
N CYS A 542 22.90 5.27 6.87
CA CYS A 542 22.92 4.26 7.90
C CYS A 542 23.55 4.72 9.21
N ALA A 543 24.28 5.84 9.19
CA ALA A 543 24.84 6.44 10.39
C ALA A 543 23.80 7.21 11.22
N TYR A 544 22.62 7.51 10.66
CA TYR A 544 21.55 8.18 11.39
C TYR A 544 20.92 7.23 12.41
N ALA A 545 20.91 7.66 13.66
CA ALA A 545 20.19 7.04 14.77
C ALA A 545 19.03 7.95 15.18
N PRO A 546 17.78 7.47 15.33
CA PRO A 546 16.76 8.26 16.01
C PRO A 546 17.26 8.63 17.42
N PRO A 547 16.86 9.79 17.96
CA PRO A 547 17.33 10.25 19.26
C PRO A 547 17.01 9.21 20.33
N ALA A 548 18.06 8.72 20.99
CA ALA A 548 17.91 7.70 22.03
C ALA A 548 17.08 8.24 23.22
N PRO A 549 16.33 7.38 23.94
CA PRO A 549 15.66 7.77 25.17
C PRO A 549 16.65 8.42 26.14
N GLU A 550 16.22 9.44 26.88
CA GLU A 550 17.06 10.09 27.91
C GLU A 550 17.69 9.04 28.82
N GLY A 551 19.02 8.88 28.74
CA GLY A 551 19.81 7.94 29.56
C GLY A 551 20.48 6.78 28.81
N ALA A 552 20.25 6.61 27.50
CA ALA A 552 20.99 5.65 26.69
C ALA A 552 22.20 6.32 26.02
N GLU A 553 23.40 6.16 26.59
CA GLU A 553 24.65 6.61 25.95
C GLU A 553 25.08 5.60 24.87
N GLY A 554 24.94 5.98 23.61
CA GLY A 554 25.47 5.26 22.43
C GLY A 554 24.58 5.47 21.21
N ALA A 555 25.11 6.10 20.15
CA ALA A 555 24.42 6.18 18.87
C ALA A 555 24.37 4.76 18.25
N LEU A 556 23.17 4.21 18.10
CA LEU A 556 22.93 2.95 17.38
C LEU A 556 22.68 3.28 15.91
N SER A 557 23.52 2.78 15.01
CA SER A 557 23.32 2.87 13.55
C SER A 557 22.02 2.19 13.12
N SER A 558 21.39 2.66 12.04
CA SER A 558 20.22 2.02 11.40
C SER A 558 20.53 0.66 10.73
N CYS A 559 21.70 0.06 10.98
CA CYS A 559 22.09 -1.22 10.39
C CYS A 559 21.06 -2.32 10.66
N GLY A 560 20.60 -2.99 9.60
CA GLY A 560 19.53 -3.99 9.64
C GLY A 560 18.11 -3.44 9.47
N GLY A 561 17.94 -2.13 9.24
CA GLY A 561 16.63 -1.49 9.04
C GLY A 561 16.63 -0.43 7.94
N GLN A 562 15.51 0.26 7.80
CA GLN A 562 15.34 1.38 6.87
C GLN A 562 15.75 2.69 7.54
N ALA A 563 16.53 3.52 6.86
CA ALA A 563 16.80 4.87 7.30
C ALA A 563 15.56 5.77 7.10
N PRO A 564 15.42 6.89 7.83
CA PRO A 564 14.27 7.80 7.68
C PRO A 564 14.03 8.33 6.27
N GLY A 565 15.08 8.37 5.43
CA GLY A 565 15.01 8.74 4.01
C GLY A 565 14.53 7.63 3.07
N GLY A 566 14.15 6.46 3.58
CA GLY A 566 13.54 5.36 2.81
C GLY A 566 14.51 4.35 2.20
N CYS A 567 15.83 4.57 2.29
CA CYS A 567 16.84 3.59 1.88
C CYS A 567 17.11 2.53 2.97
N TRP A 568 17.67 1.39 2.59
CA TRP A 568 17.95 0.26 3.49
C TRP A 568 19.40 0.17 3.91
N CYS A 569 19.59 -0.24 5.17
CA CYS A 569 20.88 -0.39 5.83
C CYS A 569 21.19 -1.84 6.19
N ASP A 570 20.70 -2.79 5.40
CA ASP A 570 20.90 -4.22 5.61
C ASP A 570 21.66 -4.86 4.44
N ALA A 571 22.07 -6.13 4.59
CA ALA A 571 22.80 -6.82 3.53
C ALA A 571 21.96 -7.09 2.27
N ALA A 572 20.64 -7.14 2.41
CA ALA A 572 19.74 -7.43 1.30
C ALA A 572 19.59 -6.22 0.37
N CYS A 573 19.85 -5.01 0.86
CA CYS A 573 19.74 -3.78 0.06
C CYS A 573 20.58 -3.80 -1.22
N VAL A 574 21.70 -4.56 -1.22
CA VAL A 574 22.60 -4.67 -2.39
C VAL A 574 21.90 -5.41 -3.51
N ASP A 575 21.17 -6.47 -3.18
CA ASP A 575 20.39 -7.27 -4.13
C ASP A 575 19.12 -6.53 -4.57
N TYR A 576 18.57 -5.67 -3.71
CA TYR A 576 17.36 -4.89 -3.98
C TYR A 576 17.60 -3.53 -4.64
N GLY A 577 18.86 -3.06 -4.67
CA GLY A 577 19.23 -1.77 -5.26
C GLY A 577 18.74 -0.55 -4.47
N ASP A 578 18.38 -0.73 -3.20
CA ASP A 578 17.80 0.30 -2.33
C ASP A 578 18.71 0.66 -1.14
N CYS A 579 20.00 0.31 -1.22
CA CYS A 579 20.97 0.67 -0.18
C CYS A 579 21.07 2.18 0.04
N CYS A 580 21.18 2.56 1.31
CA CYS A 580 21.69 3.88 1.63
C CYS A 580 23.10 4.05 1.07
N SER A 581 23.41 5.27 0.62
CA SER A 581 24.67 5.57 -0.06
C SER A 581 25.93 5.26 0.78
N ASP A 582 25.79 5.21 2.10
CA ASP A 582 26.85 4.93 3.06
C ASP A 582 26.75 3.53 3.71
N TYR A 583 25.80 2.69 3.29
CA TYR A 583 25.57 1.35 3.85
C TYR A 583 26.88 0.58 3.99
N GLN A 584 27.67 0.52 2.93
CA GLN A 584 28.92 -0.23 2.91
C GLN A 584 29.98 0.33 3.87
N GLY A 585 29.95 1.64 4.13
CA GLY A 585 30.86 2.32 5.05
C GLY A 585 30.43 2.27 6.52
N VAL A 586 29.14 2.10 6.79
CA VAL A 586 28.58 2.09 8.16
C VAL A 586 28.24 0.69 8.65
N CYS A 587 27.66 -0.15 7.80
CA CYS A 587 27.12 -1.46 8.15
C CYS A 587 27.83 -2.64 7.48
N GLY A 588 28.72 -2.39 6.50
CA GLY A 588 29.46 -3.43 5.77
C GLY A 588 30.70 -3.97 6.49
N GLY A 589 30.84 -3.75 7.80
CA GLY A 589 32.01 -4.05 8.63
C GLY A 589 31.92 -5.34 9.42
#